data_AF-A0AA39VZF1-F1
#
_entry.id   AF-A0AA39VZF1-F1
#
_cell.length_a   1.000
_cell.length_b   1.000
_cell.length_c   1.000
_cell.angle_alpha   90.00
_cell.angle_beta   90.00
_cell.angle_gamma   90.00
#
_symmetry.space_group_name_H-M   'P 1'
#
loop_
_entity.id
_entity.type
_entity.pdbx_description
1 polymer ?
#
loop_
_entity_poly.entity_id
_entity_poly.type
_entity_poly.pdbx_seq_one_letter_code
_entity_poly.pdbx_strand_id
1 'polypeptide(L)'
;MNSIKAEAKNFSLGGQKYSESRAIVIYYASKYCNSGPDSLGTTSEEQATVDHWIELGDSALAHSEQKLKAVFDVYEHRLLKSRYLAGESHSLADLSHLPRMRYLIDEVGLAQLVNVRKHDNAWWEDISSRPAWK
;
A
#
# COMPACT_ATOMS: atom_id res chain seq x y z
N MET A 1 22.54 -7.27 -22.45
CA MET A 1 21.17 -6.96 -21.97
C MET A 1 20.90 -7.84 -20.76
N ASN A 2 21.35 -7.40 -19.58
CA ASN A 2 21.08 -8.14 -18.34
C ASN A 2 19.85 -7.56 -17.68
N SER A 3 18.88 -8.45 -17.46
CA SER A 3 17.59 -8.23 -16.83
C SER A 3 17.72 -7.47 -15.51
N ILE A 4 17.10 -6.30 -15.44
CA ILE A 4 16.84 -5.59 -14.18
C ILE A 4 15.74 -6.40 -13.49
N LYS A 5 16.15 -7.33 -12.61
CA LYS A 5 15.23 -7.97 -11.69
C LYS A 5 14.77 -6.94 -10.66
N ALA A 6 13.47 -6.97 -10.41
CA ALA A 6 12.76 -6.12 -9.48
C ALA A 6 13.35 -6.21 -8.06
N GLU A 7 14.09 -5.18 -7.66
CA GLU A 7 14.41 -4.85 -6.26
C GLU A 7 14.11 -3.37 -5.98
N ALA A 8 13.01 -2.86 -6.53
CA ALA A 8 12.59 -1.45 -6.40
C ALA A 8 12.03 -1.08 -5.01
N LYS A 9 12.56 -1.66 -3.93
CA LYS A 9 12.27 -1.22 -2.55
C LYS A 9 13.44 -0.46 -1.92
N ASN A 10 14.66 -0.61 -2.46
CA ASN A 10 15.85 0.01 -1.89
C ASN A 10 16.87 0.31 -3.00
N PHE A 11 16.95 1.56 -3.44
CA PHE A 11 17.98 2.02 -4.37
C PHE A 11 19.18 2.56 -3.58
N SER A 12 20.41 2.16 -3.93
CA SER A 12 21.61 2.72 -3.31
C SER A 12 22.53 3.29 -4.37
N LEU A 13 22.99 4.52 -4.17
CA LEU A 13 23.92 5.19 -5.08
C LEU A 13 24.94 6.00 -4.29
N GLY A 14 26.23 5.77 -4.56
CA GLY A 14 27.32 6.48 -3.88
C GLY A 14 27.37 6.26 -2.36
N GLY A 15 26.79 5.17 -1.86
CA GLY A 15 26.68 4.89 -0.42
C GLY A 15 25.42 5.43 0.26
N GLN A 16 24.59 6.22 -0.43
CA GLN A 16 23.30 6.70 0.07
C GLN A 16 22.16 5.75 -0.36
N LYS A 17 21.29 5.38 0.58
CA LYS A 17 20.14 4.48 0.36
C LYS A 17 18.83 5.27 0.29
N TYR A 18 18.01 4.97 -0.70
CA TYR A 18 16.70 5.56 -0.99
C TYR A 18 15.66 4.44 -1.02
N SER A 19 14.59 4.57 -0.24
CA SER A 19 13.51 3.55 -0.17
C SER A 19 12.18 4.05 -0.71
N GLU A 20 12.06 5.33 -1.01
CA GLU A 20 10.84 5.94 -1.55
C GLU A 20 10.92 6.03 -3.07
N SER A 21 9.97 5.39 -3.77
CA SER A 21 9.91 5.36 -5.23
C SER A 21 9.92 6.76 -5.84
N ARG A 22 9.27 7.72 -5.19
CA ARG A 22 9.22 9.12 -5.61
C ARG A 22 10.56 9.83 -5.46
N ALA A 23 11.27 9.62 -4.35
CA ALA A 23 12.62 10.16 -4.19
C ALA A 23 13.58 9.62 -5.26
N ILE A 24 13.44 8.35 -5.64
CA ILE A 24 14.22 7.73 -6.73
C ILE A 24 13.86 8.36 -8.08
N VAL A 25 12.57 8.51 -8.38
CA VAL A 25 12.10 9.12 -9.64
C VAL A 25 12.57 10.56 -9.74
N ILE A 26 12.41 11.36 -8.68
CA ILE A 26 12.88 12.75 -8.62
C ILE A 26 14.39 12.80 -8.84
N TYR A 27 15.16 11.95 -8.15
CA TYR A 27 16.62 11.89 -8.33
C TYR A 27 17.03 11.67 -9.79
N TYR A 28 16.43 10.67 -10.44
CA TYR A 28 16.74 10.37 -11.83
C TYR A 28 16.27 11.47 -12.78
N ALA A 29 15.08 12.02 -12.56
CA ALA A 29 14.54 13.12 -13.35
C ALA A 29 15.43 14.38 -13.25
N SER A 30 15.94 14.71 -12.06
CA SER A 30 16.86 15.83 -11.86
C SER A 30 18.23 15.56 -12.47
N LYS A 31 18.78 14.35 -12.29
CA LYS A 31 20.13 14.01 -12.77
C LYS A 31 20.24 13.97 -14.30
N TYR A 32 19.18 13.53 -14.96
CA TYR A 32 19.16 13.34 -16.41
C TYR A 32 18.20 14.31 -17.11
N CYS A 33 17.92 15.46 -16.50
CA CYS A 33 17.01 16.49 -17.05
C CYS A 33 17.43 16.96 -18.46
N ASN A 34 18.73 16.91 -18.78
CA ASN A 34 19.27 17.29 -20.10
C ASN A 34 19.38 16.10 -21.09
N SER A 35 18.87 14.92 -20.76
CA SER A 35 19.06 13.67 -21.54
C SER A 35 17.74 12.94 -21.82
N GLY A 36 16.68 13.69 -22.15
CA GLY A 36 15.36 13.17 -22.46
C GLY A 36 14.30 14.29 -22.40
N PRO A 37 13.00 13.93 -22.42
CA PRO A 37 11.93 14.90 -22.14
C PRO A 37 12.06 15.43 -20.70
N ASP A 38 12.00 16.75 -20.52
CA ASP A 38 11.97 17.34 -19.19
C ASP A 38 10.70 16.90 -18.46
N SER A 39 10.91 16.16 -17.36
CA SER A 39 9.85 15.52 -16.58
C SER A 39 9.57 16.27 -15.27
N LEU A 40 10.35 17.31 -14.94
CA LEU A 40 10.18 18.13 -13.74
C LEU A 40 9.62 19.52 -14.05
N GLY A 41 9.72 19.96 -15.30
CA GLY A 41 9.26 21.28 -15.72
C GLY A 41 10.43 22.24 -15.92
N THR A 42 10.33 23.02 -16.99
CA THR A 42 11.38 23.93 -17.45
C THR A 42 11.35 25.27 -16.72
N THR A 43 10.18 25.63 -16.17
CA THR A 43 9.95 26.85 -15.39
C THR A 43 9.70 26.53 -13.92
N SER A 44 9.90 27.52 -13.05
CA SER A 44 9.57 27.37 -11.62
C SER A 44 8.07 27.13 -11.37
N GLU A 45 7.19 27.63 -12.25
CA GLU A 45 5.75 27.41 -12.16
C GLU A 45 5.36 25.97 -12.54
N GLU A 46 5.99 25.42 -13.58
CA GLU A 46 5.81 24.01 -13.96
C GLU A 46 6.32 23.07 -12.87
N GLN A 47 7.49 23.36 -12.28
CA GLN A 47 8.05 22.60 -11.15
C GLN A 47 7.13 22.62 -9.94
N ALA A 48 6.62 23.79 -9.56
CA ALA A 48 5.67 23.91 -8.45
C ALA A 48 4.37 23.11 -8.69
N THR A 49 3.92 23.04 -9.95
CA THR A 49 2.75 22.24 -10.32
C THR A 49 3.03 20.74 -10.18
N VAL A 50 4.21 20.28 -10.64
CA VAL A 50 4.64 18.88 -10.48
C VAL A 50 4.73 18.51 -9.01
N ASP A 51 5.40 19.33 -8.20
CA ASP A 51 5.53 19.12 -6.75
C ASP A 51 4.18 19.08 -6.06
N HIS A 52 3.27 19.98 -6.42
CA HIS A 52 1.92 20.01 -5.86
C HIS A 52 1.15 18.70 -6.10
N TRP A 53 1.16 18.17 -7.32
CA TRP A 53 0.48 16.91 -7.63
C TRP A 53 1.14 15.70 -6.97
N ILE A 54 2.45 15.74 -6.79
CA ILE A 54 3.19 14.77 -5.99
C ILE A 54 2.65 14.83 -4.54
N GLU A 55 2.74 15.95 -3.87
CA GLU A 55 2.31 16.11 -2.48
C GLU A 55 0.85 15.70 -2.25
N LEU A 56 -0.06 16.08 -3.17
CA LEU A 56 -1.46 15.67 -3.11
C LEU A 56 -1.63 14.15 -3.16
N GLY A 57 -0.86 13.46 -4.01
CA GLY A 57 -0.88 12.00 -4.10
C GLY A 57 -0.43 11.32 -2.80
N ASP A 58 0.63 11.83 -2.17
CA ASP A 58 1.16 11.26 -0.92
C ASP A 58 0.20 11.52 0.25
N SER A 59 -0.40 12.71 0.31
CA SER A 59 -1.45 13.05 1.27
C SER A 59 -2.69 12.16 1.11
N ALA A 60 -3.14 11.91 -0.13
CA ALA A 60 -4.27 11.04 -0.41
C ALA A 60 -4.00 9.58 0.01
N LEU A 61 -2.78 9.09 -0.19
CA LEU A 61 -2.36 7.77 0.26
C LEU A 61 -2.36 7.65 1.78
N ALA A 62 -1.73 8.61 2.48
CA ALA A 62 -1.71 8.65 3.94
C ALA A 62 -3.12 8.72 4.54
N HIS A 63 -3.99 9.55 3.96
CA HIS A 63 -5.39 9.67 4.38
C HIS A 63 -6.18 8.37 4.16
N SER A 64 -5.92 7.65 3.07
CA SER A 64 -6.56 6.37 2.78
C SER A 64 -6.14 5.28 3.76
N GLU A 65 -4.86 5.25 4.16
CA GLU A 65 -4.38 4.33 5.19
C GLU A 65 -5.07 4.58 6.55
N GLN A 66 -5.27 5.85 6.93
CA GLN A 66 -6.01 6.19 8.16
C GLN A 66 -7.47 5.72 8.11
N LYS A 67 -8.13 5.87 6.96
CA LYS A 67 -9.49 5.33 6.76
C LYS A 67 -9.53 3.81 6.88
N LEU A 68 -8.54 3.11 6.32
CA LEU A 68 -8.43 1.65 6.46
C LEU A 68 -8.23 1.22 7.91
N LYS A 69 -7.36 1.92 8.66
CA LYS A 69 -7.20 1.68 10.11
C LYS A 69 -8.53 1.78 10.85
N ALA A 70 -9.30 2.83 10.59
CA ALA A 70 -10.60 3.01 11.21
C ALA A 70 -11.60 1.89 10.84
N VAL A 71 -11.59 1.39 9.59
CA VAL A 71 -12.43 0.25 9.19
C VAL A 71 -12.03 -1.01 9.96
N PHE A 72 -10.74 -1.30 10.08
CA PHE A 72 -10.27 -2.44 10.85
C PHE A 72 -10.56 -2.31 12.35
N ASP A 73 -10.55 -1.11 12.93
CA ASP A 73 -10.98 -0.92 14.32
C ASP A 73 -12.47 -1.27 14.52
N VAL A 74 -13.32 -1.02 13.53
CA VAL A 74 -14.73 -1.46 13.55
C VAL A 74 -14.81 -2.98 13.46
N TYR A 75 -13.98 -3.61 12.63
CA TYR A 75 -13.96 -5.07 12.49
C TYR A 75 -13.50 -5.74 13.77
N GLU A 76 -12.43 -5.25 14.40
CA GLU A 76 -11.91 -5.80 15.65
C GLU A 76 -12.98 -5.74 16.74
N HIS A 77 -13.70 -4.62 16.85
CA HIS A 77 -14.80 -4.49 17.81
C HIS A 77 -15.99 -5.41 17.49
N ARG A 78 -16.28 -5.64 16.21
CA ARG A 78 -17.34 -6.57 15.77
C ARG A 78 -16.95 -8.01 16.04
N LEU A 79 -15.73 -8.39 15.71
CA LEU A 79 -15.18 -9.75 15.80
C LEU A 79 -14.86 -10.15 17.25
N LEU A 80 -14.72 -9.19 18.15
CA LEU A 80 -14.75 -9.43 19.59
C LEU A 80 -16.09 -10.05 20.05
N LYS A 81 -17.19 -9.74 19.38
CA LYS A 81 -18.56 -10.14 19.78
C LYS A 81 -19.13 -11.30 18.98
N SER A 82 -18.51 -11.63 17.84
CA SER A 82 -19.06 -12.53 16.83
C SER A 82 -17.92 -13.16 16.07
N ARG A 83 -17.98 -14.47 15.77
CA ARG A 83 -16.88 -15.16 15.09
C ARG A 83 -16.60 -14.64 13.68
N TYR A 84 -17.64 -14.22 12.95
CA TYR A 84 -17.56 -13.67 11.60
C TYR A 84 -18.30 -12.33 11.53
N LEU A 85 -18.13 -11.60 10.42
CA LEU A 85 -18.70 -10.26 10.27
C LEU A 85 -20.23 -10.27 10.40
N ALA A 86 -20.90 -11.30 9.87
CA ALA A 86 -22.36 -11.42 9.90
C ALA A 86 -22.93 -12.22 11.09
N GLY A 87 -22.09 -12.88 11.91
CA GLY A 87 -22.55 -13.74 13.01
C GLY A 87 -21.60 -14.90 13.29
N GLU A 88 -22.13 -15.99 13.84
CA GLU A 88 -21.34 -17.17 14.23
C GLU A 88 -20.92 -18.08 13.06
N SER A 89 -21.49 -17.86 11.88
CA SER A 89 -21.19 -18.63 10.65
C SER A 89 -20.64 -17.72 9.57
N HIS A 90 -19.64 -18.20 8.82
CA HIS A 90 -19.11 -17.49 7.66
C HIS A 90 -20.20 -17.26 6.62
N SER A 91 -20.11 -16.13 5.93
CA SER A 91 -21.11 -15.70 4.96
C SER A 91 -20.46 -14.94 3.80
N LEU A 92 -21.28 -14.47 2.86
CA LEU A 92 -20.82 -13.58 1.80
C LEU A 92 -20.19 -12.28 2.34
N ALA A 93 -20.59 -11.85 3.55
CA ALA A 93 -19.98 -10.71 4.21
C ALA A 93 -18.47 -10.93 4.44
N ASP A 94 -18.03 -12.15 4.71
CA ASP A 94 -16.62 -12.47 4.92
C ASP A 94 -15.90 -12.74 3.59
N LEU A 95 -16.53 -13.55 2.73
CA LEU A 95 -15.93 -13.98 1.46
C LEU A 95 -15.63 -12.82 0.50
N SER A 96 -16.51 -11.81 0.48
CA SER A 96 -16.32 -10.62 -0.36
C SER A 96 -15.05 -9.82 -0.05
N HIS A 97 -14.44 -10.03 1.13
CA HIS A 97 -13.20 -9.35 1.52
C HIS A 97 -11.93 -10.07 1.03
N LEU A 98 -12.00 -11.36 0.68
CA LEU A 98 -10.83 -12.18 0.36
C LEU A 98 -9.91 -11.58 -0.73
N PRO A 99 -10.40 -11.14 -1.91
CA PRO A 99 -9.51 -10.62 -2.95
C PRO A 99 -8.80 -9.34 -2.54
N ARG A 100 -9.52 -8.44 -1.87
CA ARG A 100 -9.00 -7.13 -1.47
C ARG A 100 -8.02 -7.24 -0.30
N MET A 101 -8.35 -8.07 0.68
CA MET A 101 -7.50 -8.30 1.85
C MET A 101 -6.19 -8.99 1.45
N ARG A 102 -6.26 -9.99 0.56
CA ARG A 102 -5.07 -10.63 -0.01
C ARG A 102 -4.16 -9.61 -0.67
N TYR A 103 -4.71 -8.78 -1.56
CA TYR A 103 -3.96 -7.72 -2.26
C TYR A 103 -3.26 -6.76 -1.28
N LEU A 104 -3.99 -6.33 -0.25
CA LEU A 104 -3.49 -5.38 0.74
C LEU A 104 -2.35 -5.96 1.60
N ILE A 105 -2.43 -7.25 1.91
CA ILE A 105 -1.46 -7.92 2.79
C ILE A 105 -0.21 -8.34 2.01
N ASP A 106 -0.37 -9.00 0.87
CA ASP A 106 0.74 -9.65 0.16
C ASP A 106 1.45 -8.68 -0.80
N GLU A 107 0.69 -7.94 -1.62
CA GLU A 107 1.24 -7.06 -2.65
C GLU A 107 1.56 -5.67 -2.12
N VAL A 108 0.64 -5.04 -1.39
CA VAL A 108 0.86 -3.70 -0.82
C VAL A 108 1.77 -3.76 0.42
N GLY A 109 1.79 -4.89 1.13
CA GLY A 109 2.63 -5.08 2.31
C GLY A 109 2.09 -4.38 3.57
N LEU A 110 0.77 -4.21 3.67
CA LEU A 110 0.10 -3.58 4.82
C LEU A 110 -0.44 -4.61 5.82
N ALA A 111 0.23 -5.76 5.93
CA ALA A 111 -0.15 -6.85 6.85
C ALA A 111 -0.29 -6.39 8.31
N GLN A 112 0.50 -5.38 8.74
CA GLN A 112 0.42 -4.81 10.08
C GLN A 112 -0.95 -4.19 10.41
N LEU A 113 -1.75 -3.82 9.41
CA LEU A 113 -3.12 -3.33 9.65
C LEU A 113 -4.05 -4.43 10.17
N VAL A 114 -3.70 -5.70 9.99
CA VAL A 114 -4.49 -6.83 10.46
C VAL A 114 -3.79 -7.52 11.62
N ASN A 115 -2.48 -7.79 11.49
CA ASN A 115 -1.72 -8.61 12.44
C ASN A 115 -1.66 -8.04 13.87
N VAL A 116 -1.78 -6.72 14.05
CA VAL A 116 -1.77 -6.08 15.39
C VAL A 116 -3.11 -6.21 16.12
N ARG A 117 -4.19 -6.57 15.40
CA ARG A 117 -5.56 -6.70 15.89
C ARG A 117 -5.89 -8.18 16.04
N LYS A 118 -6.13 -8.63 17.26
CA LYS A 118 -6.18 -10.06 17.60
C LYS A 118 -7.32 -10.78 16.87
N HIS A 119 -8.51 -10.17 16.86
CA HIS A 119 -9.71 -10.79 16.32
C HIS A 119 -9.75 -10.64 14.79
N ASP A 120 -9.31 -9.50 14.25
CA ASP A 120 -9.12 -9.32 12.81
C ASP A 120 -8.13 -10.34 12.23
N ASN A 121 -6.98 -10.53 12.88
CA ASN A 121 -5.98 -11.50 12.43
C ASN A 121 -6.53 -12.93 12.46
N ALA A 122 -7.19 -13.33 13.56
CA ALA A 122 -7.79 -14.65 13.67
C ALA A 122 -8.89 -14.89 12.61
N TRP A 123 -9.72 -13.88 12.35
CA TRP A 123 -10.72 -13.93 11.29
C TRP A 123 -10.08 -14.07 9.91
N TRP A 124 -9.05 -13.26 9.62
CA TRP A 124 -8.34 -13.32 8.35
C TRP A 124 -7.69 -14.69 8.11
N GLU A 125 -7.02 -15.26 9.12
CA GLU A 125 -6.43 -16.60 9.07
C GLU A 125 -7.49 -17.69 8.80
N ASP A 126 -8.66 -17.63 9.46
CA ASP A 126 -9.76 -18.57 9.22
C ASP A 126 -10.26 -18.46 7.77
N ILE A 127 -10.66 -17.27 7.32
CA ILE A 127 -11.31 -17.14 6.01
C ILE A 127 -10.34 -17.37 4.85
N SER A 128 -9.07 -16.97 4.99
CA SER A 128 -8.06 -17.11 3.93
C SER A 128 -7.46 -18.51 3.83
N SER A 129 -7.59 -19.34 4.87
CA SER A 129 -7.09 -20.72 4.86
C SER A 129 -8.05 -21.73 4.20
N ARG A 130 -9.25 -21.30 3.83
CA ARG A 130 -10.32 -22.16 3.29
C ARG A 130 -9.93 -22.78 1.95
N PRO A 131 -10.21 -24.07 1.71
CA PRO A 131 -9.87 -24.74 0.46
C PRO A 131 -10.43 -24.08 -0.79
N ALA A 132 -11.63 -23.49 -0.70
CA ALA A 132 -12.27 -22.81 -1.84
C ALA A 132 -11.54 -21.51 -2.28
N TRP A 133 -10.63 -20.98 -1.45
CA TRP A 133 -9.86 -19.78 -1.74
C TRP A 133 -8.38 -20.06 -2.07
N LYS A 134 -7.90 -21.28 -1.80
CA LYS A 134 -6.54 -21.70 -2.15
C LYS A 134 -6.47 -22.06 -3.63
#